data_AF-A0A9E3X420-F1
#
_entry.id   AF-A0A9E3X420-F1
#
_cell.length_a   1.000
_cell.length_b   1.000
_cell.length_c   1.000
_cell.angle_alpha   90.00
_cell.angle_beta   90.00
_cell.angle_gamma   90.00
#
_symmetry.space_group_name_H-M   'P 1'
#
loop_
_entity.id
_entity.type
_entity.pdbx_description
1 polymer ?
#
loop_
_entity_poly.entity_id
_entity_poly.type
_entity_poly.pdbx_seq_one_letter_code
_entity_poly.pdbx_strand_id
1 'polypeptide(L)'
;MTTQPQPFNVYFGDIHNHCAVGYGHGTLEDAFYNAQLQLDFACITCHAWWPDLPDGEERLAGVAQYHRNGFAVTAHEWPHVQEVVAAHHEPGKFVTFLGHEWHNCEVGDHNVYYRDGVGEILRAATLAEMREIMRKLQAEGVATMLLPHHIGYHQGYRGINWAAYTPEFSPVVEIMSM
;
A
#
# COMPACT_ATOMS: atom_id res chain seq x y z
N MET A 1 8.44 -41.53 -5.43
CA MET A 1 8.92 -40.88 -4.20
C MET A 1 8.13 -39.60 -4.03
N THR A 2 7.25 -39.53 -3.05
CA THR A 2 6.50 -38.32 -2.70
C THR A 2 7.39 -37.45 -1.82
N THR A 3 7.87 -36.32 -2.34
CA THR A 3 8.59 -35.32 -1.55
C THR A 3 7.61 -34.75 -0.54
N GLN A 4 7.83 -34.97 0.75
CA GLN A 4 7.09 -34.24 1.77
C GLN A 4 7.38 -32.74 1.60
N PRO A 5 6.36 -31.86 1.61
CA PRO A 5 6.59 -30.44 1.53
C PRO A 5 7.47 -30.02 2.72
N GLN A 6 8.48 -29.19 2.43
CA GLN A 6 9.30 -28.57 3.46
C GLN A 6 8.38 -27.81 4.42
N PRO A 7 8.62 -27.88 5.75
CA PRO A 7 7.85 -27.11 6.70
C PRO A 7 8.00 -25.61 6.39
N PHE A 8 6.89 -24.86 6.46
CA PHE A 8 6.93 -23.41 6.32
C PHE A 8 7.55 -22.77 7.57
N ASN A 9 8.29 -21.67 7.39
CA ASN A 9 8.75 -20.81 8.47
C ASN A 9 7.65 -19.80 8.85
N VAL A 10 7.63 -19.38 10.11
CA VAL A 10 6.73 -18.32 10.60
C VAL A 10 7.50 -17.00 10.62
N TYR A 11 6.87 -15.94 10.12
CA TYR A 11 7.40 -14.58 10.11
C TYR A 11 6.33 -13.61 10.59
N PHE A 12 6.75 -12.55 11.27
CA PHE A 12 5.91 -11.47 11.78
C PHE A 12 6.24 -10.18 11.04
N GLY A 13 5.24 -9.45 10.58
CA GLY A 13 5.47 -8.22 9.84
C GLY A 13 4.28 -7.28 9.82
N ASP A 14 4.56 -6.06 9.40
CA ASP A 14 3.58 -4.97 9.27
C ASP A 14 3.61 -4.45 7.84
N ILE A 15 2.56 -4.70 7.09
CA ILE A 15 2.44 -4.26 5.69
C ILE A 15 1.53 -3.05 5.54
N HIS A 16 1.02 -2.47 6.61
CA HIS A 16 0.23 -1.25 6.51
C HIS A 16 0.60 -0.27 7.61
N ASN A 17 1.56 0.59 7.29
CA ASN A 17 2.03 1.64 8.18
C ASN A 17 2.31 2.92 7.40
N HIS A 18 2.20 4.07 8.07
CA HIS A 18 2.41 5.38 7.46
C HIS A 18 3.53 6.14 8.18
N CYS A 19 4.12 7.12 7.49
CA CYS A 19 5.11 8.04 8.04
C CYS A 19 4.83 9.48 7.58
N ALA A 20 5.76 10.40 7.83
CA ALA A 20 5.67 11.80 7.44
C ALA A 20 5.74 12.05 5.93
N VAL A 21 6.10 11.05 5.11
CA VAL A 21 5.95 11.16 3.65
C VAL A 21 4.47 11.23 3.31
N GLY A 22 4.08 12.34 2.68
CA GLY A 22 2.68 12.69 2.47
C GLY A 22 2.15 13.51 3.64
N TYR A 23 1.53 12.86 4.63
CA TYR A 23 0.87 13.59 5.72
C TYR A 23 0.72 12.82 7.06
N GLY A 24 1.43 11.71 7.26
CA GLY A 24 1.52 11.04 8.58
C GLY A 24 2.55 11.71 9.50
N HIS A 25 3.07 10.95 10.48
CA HIS A 25 4.06 11.44 11.45
C HIS A 25 5.24 10.46 11.58
N GLY A 26 6.40 10.96 12.00
CA GLY A 26 7.65 10.19 12.09
C GLY A 26 8.37 10.07 10.74
N THR A 27 9.69 10.02 10.73
CA THR A 27 10.45 9.89 9.47
C THR A 27 10.27 8.49 8.88
N LEU A 28 10.49 8.35 7.58
CA LEU A 28 10.46 7.05 6.91
C LEU A 28 11.56 6.12 7.47
N GLU A 29 12.73 6.68 7.74
CA GLU A 29 13.86 5.96 8.32
C GLU A 29 13.53 5.45 9.73
N ASP A 30 12.92 6.27 10.58
CA ASP A 30 12.53 5.83 11.93
C ASP A 30 11.46 4.75 11.86
N ALA A 31 10.53 4.83 10.89
CA ALA A 31 9.50 3.80 10.71
C ALA A 31 10.13 2.43 10.42
N PHE A 32 11.07 2.36 9.47
CA PHE A 32 11.81 1.11 9.20
C PHE A 32 12.74 0.72 10.35
N TYR A 33 13.42 1.69 10.97
CA TYR A 33 14.31 1.44 12.10
C TYR A 33 13.56 0.81 13.28
N ASN A 34 12.34 1.26 13.55
CA ASN A 34 11.52 0.70 14.62
C ASN A 34 10.98 -0.69 14.25
N ALA A 35 10.57 -0.89 13.00
CA ALA A 35 10.06 -2.18 12.53
C ALA A 35 11.11 -3.30 12.65
N GLN A 36 12.36 -3.06 12.21
CA GLN A 36 13.45 -4.05 12.26
C GLN A 36 13.82 -4.51 13.68
N LEU A 37 13.41 -3.77 14.73
CA LEU A 37 13.68 -4.17 16.12
C LEU A 37 12.83 -5.37 16.57
N GLN A 38 11.70 -5.63 15.91
CA GLN A 38 10.70 -6.61 16.37
C GLN A 38 10.06 -7.44 15.26
N LEU A 39 10.18 -7.02 14.00
CA LEU A 39 9.51 -7.64 12.85
C LEU A 39 10.53 -8.23 11.88
N ASP A 40 10.10 -9.27 11.17
CA ASP A 40 10.85 -9.91 10.09
C ASP A 40 10.67 -9.20 8.75
N PHE A 41 9.57 -8.47 8.57
CA PHE A 41 9.31 -7.70 7.35
C PHE A 41 8.39 -6.50 7.59
N ALA A 42 8.49 -5.49 6.73
CA ALA A 42 7.58 -4.35 6.75
C ALA A 42 7.34 -3.70 5.39
N CYS A 43 6.21 -2.98 5.28
CA CYS A 43 5.91 -2.06 4.18
C CYS A 43 5.32 -0.76 4.74
N ILE A 44 5.94 0.39 4.42
CA ILE A 44 5.40 1.71 4.75
C ILE A 44 4.61 2.21 3.54
N THR A 45 3.28 2.14 3.61
CA THR A 45 2.36 2.44 2.52
C THR A 45 1.99 3.92 2.54
N CYS A 46 2.79 4.75 1.85
CA CYS A 46 2.51 6.19 1.78
C CYS A 46 1.20 6.44 1.03
N HIS A 47 0.38 7.38 1.51
CA HIS A 47 -0.83 7.78 0.80
C HIS A 47 -0.46 8.48 -0.51
N ALA A 48 -1.02 8.04 -1.64
CA ALA A 48 -0.49 8.44 -2.94
C ALA A 48 -1.53 8.89 -3.98
N TRP A 49 -2.75 8.36 -3.95
CA TRP A 49 -3.75 8.69 -4.97
C TRP A 49 -5.19 8.48 -4.52
N TRP A 50 -6.09 9.39 -4.91
CA TRP A 50 -7.53 9.31 -4.66
C TRP A 50 -8.29 9.92 -5.85
N PRO A 51 -8.76 9.11 -6.83
CA PRO A 51 -9.32 9.62 -8.07
C PRO A 51 -10.73 10.22 -7.93
N ASP A 52 -11.50 9.75 -6.95
CA ASP A 52 -12.85 10.22 -6.63
C ASP A 52 -12.86 11.03 -5.31
N LEU A 53 -11.75 11.73 -5.03
CA LEU A 53 -11.63 12.65 -3.91
C LEU A 53 -12.78 13.67 -3.97
N PRO A 54 -13.63 13.78 -2.93
CA PRO A 54 -14.73 14.73 -2.93
C PRO A 54 -14.24 16.16 -3.14
N ASP A 55 -14.60 16.74 -4.27
CA ASP A 55 -14.27 18.12 -4.65
C ASP A 55 -15.54 18.89 -4.99
N GLY A 56 -15.64 20.12 -4.52
CA GLY A 56 -16.81 20.99 -4.79
C GLY A 56 -17.78 21.20 -3.63
N GLU A 57 -17.65 20.48 -2.51
CA GLU A 57 -18.31 20.85 -1.26
C GLU A 57 -17.41 21.74 -0.41
N GLU A 58 -17.84 22.97 -0.10
CA GLU A 58 -17.04 23.94 0.66
C GLU A 58 -16.53 23.38 2.00
N ARG A 59 -17.37 22.59 2.69
CA ARG A 59 -17.01 21.94 3.96
C ARG A 59 -15.87 20.91 3.82
N LEU A 60 -15.67 20.34 2.63
CA LEU A 60 -14.66 19.31 2.35
C LEU A 60 -13.41 19.87 1.68
N ALA A 61 -13.42 21.13 1.24
CA ALA A 61 -12.32 21.75 0.50
C ALA A 61 -10.97 21.66 1.26
N GLY A 62 -10.98 21.85 2.58
CA GLY A 62 -9.79 21.72 3.42
C GLY A 62 -9.23 20.29 3.44
N VAL A 63 -10.10 19.28 3.53
CA VAL A 63 -9.72 17.86 3.50
C VAL A 63 -9.16 17.49 2.12
N ALA A 64 -9.82 17.93 1.06
CA ALA A 64 -9.37 17.67 -0.30
C ALA A 64 -7.98 18.30 -0.56
N GLN A 65 -7.78 19.54 -0.10
CA GLN A 65 -6.47 20.20 -0.23
C GLN A 65 -5.38 19.51 0.58
N TYR A 66 -5.68 19.07 1.81
CA TYR A 66 -4.75 18.32 2.66
C TYR A 66 -4.25 17.04 1.98
N HIS A 67 -5.16 16.25 1.40
CA HIS A 67 -4.81 15.03 0.69
C HIS A 67 -4.01 15.33 -0.58
N ARG A 68 -4.44 16.31 -1.39
CA ARG A 68 -3.71 16.73 -2.60
C ARG A 68 -2.28 17.15 -2.30
N ASN A 69 -2.06 17.91 -1.22
CA ASN A 69 -0.73 18.32 -0.79
C ASN A 69 0.13 17.11 -0.42
N GLY A 70 -0.40 16.16 0.38
CA GLY A 70 0.39 14.98 0.71
C GLY A 70 0.66 14.07 -0.48
N PHE A 71 -0.29 13.89 -1.40
CA PHE A 71 -0.02 13.13 -2.63
C PHE A 71 1.08 13.76 -3.48
N ALA A 72 1.17 15.09 -3.50
CA ALA A 72 2.26 15.82 -4.16
C ALA A 72 3.60 15.60 -3.46
N VAL A 73 3.61 15.61 -2.11
CA VAL A 73 4.81 15.28 -1.31
C VAL A 73 5.23 13.83 -1.57
N THR A 74 4.32 12.86 -1.48
CA THR A 74 4.62 11.45 -1.75
C THR A 74 5.18 11.25 -3.15
N ALA A 75 4.63 11.93 -4.16
CA ALA A 75 5.13 11.86 -5.53
C ALA A 75 6.55 12.44 -5.67
N HIS A 76 6.85 13.54 -4.98
CA HIS A 76 8.16 14.16 -4.97
C HIS A 76 9.20 13.28 -4.25
N GLU A 77 8.83 12.72 -3.10
CA GLU A 77 9.69 11.89 -2.25
C GLU A 77 9.79 10.43 -2.72
N TRP A 78 9.05 10.02 -3.75
CA TRP A 78 9.01 8.61 -4.17
C TRP A 78 10.39 8.00 -4.47
N PRO A 79 11.34 8.70 -5.14
CA PRO A 79 12.70 8.18 -5.29
C PRO A 79 13.39 7.92 -3.94
N HIS A 80 13.23 8.84 -2.99
CA HIS A 80 13.77 8.69 -1.64
C HIS A 80 13.10 7.53 -0.88
N VAL A 81 11.79 7.32 -1.05
CA VAL A 81 11.08 6.16 -0.50
C VAL A 81 11.72 4.85 -0.98
N GLN A 82 11.98 4.72 -2.27
CA GLN A 82 12.62 3.52 -2.83
C GLN A 82 14.05 3.34 -2.31
N GLU A 83 14.81 4.43 -2.16
CA GLU A 83 16.17 4.40 -1.59
C GLU A 83 16.16 3.88 -0.15
N VAL A 84 15.25 4.37 0.70
CA VAL A 84 15.16 3.96 2.10
C VAL A 84 14.65 2.52 2.23
N VAL A 85 13.66 2.12 1.42
CA VAL A 85 13.18 0.73 1.34
C VAL A 85 14.36 -0.20 1.01
N ALA A 86 15.14 0.13 -0.02
CA ALA A 86 16.29 -0.68 -0.42
C ALA A 86 17.39 -0.69 0.66
N ALA A 87 17.66 0.44 1.30
CA ALA A 87 18.71 0.56 2.32
C ALA A 87 18.44 -0.28 3.58
N HIS A 88 17.17 -0.50 3.93
CA HIS A 88 16.77 -1.34 5.07
C HIS A 88 16.53 -2.81 4.69
N HIS A 89 16.54 -3.16 3.40
CA HIS A 89 16.32 -4.54 2.98
C HIS A 89 17.56 -5.40 3.27
N GLU A 90 17.46 -6.32 4.23
CA GLU A 90 18.50 -7.28 4.56
C GLU A 90 17.98 -8.73 4.45
N PRO A 91 18.23 -9.43 3.32
CA PRO A 91 17.73 -10.78 3.10
C PRO A 91 18.11 -11.73 4.24
N GLY A 92 17.10 -12.44 4.78
CA GLY A 92 17.28 -13.37 5.89
C GLY A 92 17.34 -12.72 7.27
N LYS A 93 17.21 -11.39 7.38
CA LYS A 93 17.07 -10.67 8.65
C LYS A 93 15.84 -9.77 8.69
N PHE A 94 15.70 -8.86 7.73
CA PHE A 94 14.57 -7.94 7.66
C PHE A 94 14.24 -7.63 6.20
N VAL A 95 13.04 -8.01 5.77
CA VAL A 95 12.59 -7.81 4.39
C VAL A 95 11.68 -6.59 4.29
N THR A 96 12.07 -5.61 3.50
CA THR A 96 11.20 -4.49 3.15
C THR A 96 10.47 -4.74 1.83
N PHE A 97 9.24 -4.25 1.76
CA PHE A 97 8.47 -4.13 0.52
C PHE A 97 8.24 -2.65 0.20
N LEU A 98 8.17 -2.32 -1.08
CA LEU A 98 7.69 -1.01 -1.53
C LEU A 98 6.16 -1.05 -1.65
N GLY A 99 5.48 0.02 -1.26
CA GLY A 99 4.03 0.09 -1.40
C GLY A 99 3.48 1.49 -1.22
N HIS A 100 2.22 1.65 -1.62
CA HIS A 100 1.48 2.89 -1.46
C HIS A 100 -0.01 2.59 -1.26
N GLU A 101 -0.71 3.52 -0.63
CA GLU A 101 -2.16 3.42 -0.47
C GLU A 101 -2.88 4.17 -1.59
N TRP A 102 -3.89 3.51 -2.15
CA TRP A 102 -4.81 4.02 -3.16
C TRP A 102 -6.20 4.13 -2.53
N HIS A 103 -6.75 5.34 -2.52
CA HIS A 103 -8.06 5.61 -1.95
C HIS A 103 -9.15 5.55 -3.00
N ASN A 104 -10.32 5.07 -2.62
CA ASN A 104 -11.50 5.13 -3.49
C ASN A 104 -12.79 5.06 -2.67
N CYS A 105 -13.73 5.97 -2.89
CA CYS A 105 -14.99 5.96 -2.17
C CYS A 105 -15.91 4.82 -2.63
N GLU A 106 -15.92 4.49 -3.92
CA GLU A 106 -16.81 3.47 -4.51
C GLU A 106 -16.41 2.05 -4.11
N VAL A 107 -15.13 1.71 -4.22
CA VAL A 107 -14.63 0.34 -3.97
C VAL A 107 -13.89 0.19 -2.64
N GLY A 108 -13.64 1.29 -1.94
CA GLY A 108 -12.83 1.33 -0.73
C GLY A 108 -11.34 1.46 -1.03
N ASP A 109 -10.60 1.72 0.01
CA ASP A 109 -9.15 1.91 -0.07
C ASP A 109 -8.43 0.58 -0.24
N HIS A 110 -7.29 0.62 -0.91
CA HIS A 110 -6.44 -0.54 -1.09
C HIS A 110 -4.97 -0.16 -0.97
N ASN A 111 -4.17 -1.05 -0.39
CA ASN A 111 -2.72 -0.97 -0.50
C ASN A 111 -2.23 -1.72 -1.72
N VAL A 112 -1.34 -1.07 -2.45
CA VAL A 112 -0.53 -1.67 -3.51
C VAL A 112 0.83 -2.02 -2.93
N TYR A 113 1.27 -3.25 -3.16
CA TYR A 113 2.59 -3.73 -2.77
C TYR A 113 3.38 -4.19 -3.98
N TYR A 114 4.67 -3.93 -3.98
CA TYR A 114 5.65 -4.51 -4.88
C TYR A 114 6.46 -5.52 -4.09
N ARG A 115 6.59 -6.74 -4.63
CA ARG A 115 7.47 -7.78 -4.03
C ARG A 115 8.90 -7.27 -3.89
N ASP A 116 9.34 -6.51 -4.89
CA ASP A 116 10.68 -5.97 -5.00
C ASP A 116 10.65 -4.47 -4.65
N GLY A 117 11.75 -3.89 -4.18
CA GLY A 117 11.81 -2.50 -3.68
C GLY A 117 11.71 -1.39 -4.74
N VAL A 118 11.20 -1.69 -5.94
CA VAL A 118 11.12 -0.77 -7.08
C VAL A 118 9.75 -0.85 -7.74
N GLY A 119 9.15 0.30 -8.03
CA GLY A 119 7.83 0.41 -8.63
C GLY A 119 7.38 1.87 -8.73
N GLU A 120 6.36 2.13 -9.55
CA GLU A 120 5.77 3.47 -9.70
C GLU A 120 4.55 3.65 -8.79
N ILE A 121 4.15 4.89 -8.51
CA ILE A 121 2.83 5.15 -7.90
C ILE A 121 1.74 4.86 -8.94
N LEU A 122 0.86 3.90 -8.66
CA LEU A 122 -0.24 3.55 -9.54
C LEU A 122 -1.41 4.54 -9.38
N ARG A 123 -1.66 5.34 -10.42
CA ARG A 123 -2.71 6.38 -10.44
C ARG A 123 -3.98 5.95 -11.17
N ALA A 124 -4.50 4.77 -10.85
CA ALA A 124 -5.73 4.28 -11.46
C ALA A 124 -6.96 5.08 -11.00
N ALA A 125 -7.93 5.29 -11.90
CA ALA A 125 -9.22 5.88 -11.57
C ALA A 125 -10.21 4.86 -11.02
N THR A 126 -10.05 3.58 -11.37
CA THR A 126 -10.97 2.50 -10.99
C THR A 126 -10.22 1.23 -10.59
N LEU A 127 -10.89 0.32 -9.87
CA LEU A 127 -10.33 -1.00 -9.54
C LEU A 127 -10.01 -1.84 -10.80
N ALA A 128 -10.82 -1.71 -11.85
CA ALA A 128 -10.59 -2.41 -13.11
C ALA A 128 -9.31 -1.90 -13.82
N GLU A 129 -9.10 -0.59 -13.82
CA GLU A 129 -7.88 0.02 -14.34
C GLU A 129 -6.66 -0.36 -13.51
N MET A 130 -6.78 -0.36 -12.17
CA MET A 130 -5.71 -0.81 -11.27
C MET A 130 -5.26 -2.23 -11.63
N ARG A 131 -6.21 -3.17 -11.76
CA ARG A 131 -5.92 -4.56 -12.14
C ARG A 131 -5.30 -4.66 -13.54
N GLU A 132 -5.73 -3.83 -14.49
CA GLU A 132 -5.12 -3.79 -15.82
C GLU A 132 -3.66 -3.34 -15.79
N ILE A 133 -3.34 -2.32 -15.00
CA ILE A 133 -1.95 -1.89 -14.79
C ILE A 133 -1.14 -3.02 -14.12
N MET A 134 -1.68 -3.65 -13.08
CA MET A 134 -1.00 -4.75 -12.39
C MET A 134 -0.80 -5.99 -13.28
N ARG A 135 -1.73 -6.29 -14.19
CA ARG A 135 -1.54 -7.35 -15.20
C ARG A 135 -0.39 -7.05 -16.16
N LYS A 136 -0.25 -5.79 -16.60
CA LYS A 136 0.89 -5.36 -17.43
C LYS A 136 2.21 -5.51 -16.68
N LEU A 137 2.25 -5.03 -15.43
CA LEU A 137 3.41 -5.22 -14.54
C LEU A 137 3.77 -6.69 -14.36
N GLN A 138 2.77 -7.55 -14.11
CA GLN A 138 2.98 -8.99 -13.99
C GLN A 138 3.54 -9.61 -15.29
N ALA A 139 3.05 -9.18 -16.45
CA ALA A 139 3.57 -9.62 -17.76
C ALA A 139 5.03 -9.16 -18.00
N GLU A 140 5.43 -8.05 -17.39
CA GLU A 140 6.80 -7.52 -17.37
C GLU A 140 7.68 -8.14 -16.28
N GLY A 141 7.13 -9.06 -15.47
CA GLY A 141 7.84 -9.77 -14.40
C GLY A 141 7.83 -9.07 -13.04
N VAL A 142 7.11 -7.95 -12.91
CA VAL A 142 6.94 -7.21 -11.66
C VAL A 142 5.76 -7.80 -10.88
N ALA A 143 6.05 -8.41 -9.73
CA ALA A 143 5.02 -9.01 -8.89
C ALA A 143 4.45 -7.97 -7.92
N THR A 144 3.11 -7.86 -7.91
CA THR A 144 2.39 -6.92 -7.08
C THR A 144 1.21 -7.57 -6.35
N MET A 145 0.77 -6.95 -5.26
CA MET A 145 -0.42 -7.31 -4.50
C MET A 145 -1.30 -6.08 -4.29
N LEU A 146 -2.61 -6.29 -4.16
CA LEU A 146 -3.63 -5.27 -3.95
C LEU A 146 -4.55 -5.73 -2.82
N LEU A 147 -4.42 -5.16 -1.62
CA LEU A 147 -5.18 -5.61 -0.45
C LEU A 147 -6.18 -4.53 -0.07
N PRO A 148 -7.46 -4.90 0.17
CA PRO A 148 -8.44 -3.94 0.66
C PRO A 148 -8.08 -3.48 2.07
N HIS A 149 -8.28 -2.19 2.32
CA HIS A 149 -8.16 -1.52 3.62
C HIS A 149 -9.53 -0.99 4.08
N HIS A 150 -9.59 -0.48 5.31
CA HIS A 150 -10.80 0.08 5.93
C HIS A 150 -11.98 -0.90 5.92
N ILE A 151 -11.71 -2.14 6.34
CA ILE A 151 -12.67 -3.25 6.27
C ILE A 151 -13.97 -2.97 7.06
N GLY A 152 -13.88 -2.16 8.11
CA GLY A 152 -15.02 -1.75 8.94
C GLY A 152 -15.65 -0.40 8.58
N TYR A 153 -15.13 0.35 7.60
CA TYR A 153 -15.69 1.67 7.25
C TYR A 153 -16.97 1.52 6.44
N HIS A 154 -17.76 2.59 6.43
CA HIS A 154 -18.99 2.65 5.64
C HIS A 154 -18.67 2.70 4.14
N GLN A 155 -19.31 1.85 3.33
CA GLN A 155 -19.18 1.86 1.87
C GLN A 155 -19.59 3.22 1.29
N GLY A 156 -18.86 3.74 0.30
CA GLY A 156 -19.06 5.11 -0.20
C GLY A 156 -18.27 6.17 0.59
N TYR A 157 -17.69 5.79 1.74
CA TYR A 157 -16.80 6.61 2.56
C TYR A 157 -15.50 5.85 2.82
N ARG A 158 -14.84 5.41 1.74
CA ARG A 158 -13.56 4.66 1.74
C ARG A 158 -13.61 3.24 2.32
N GLY A 159 -14.77 2.77 2.78
CA GLY A 159 -14.97 1.37 3.18
C GLY A 159 -15.07 0.42 2.01
N ILE A 160 -14.50 -0.78 2.16
CA ILE A 160 -14.48 -1.83 1.13
C ILE A 160 -15.88 -2.17 0.60
N ASN A 161 -15.99 -2.23 -0.72
CA ASN A 161 -17.16 -2.79 -1.39
C ASN A 161 -16.95 -4.28 -1.70
N TRP A 162 -17.47 -5.15 -0.82
CA TRP A 162 -17.34 -6.60 -0.96
C TRP A 162 -17.95 -7.18 -2.23
N ALA A 163 -18.90 -6.49 -2.87
CA ALA A 163 -19.46 -6.93 -4.15
C ALA A 163 -18.49 -6.74 -5.33
N ALA A 164 -17.52 -5.81 -5.20
CA ALA A 164 -16.47 -5.57 -6.20
C ALA A 164 -15.18 -6.39 -5.93
N TYR A 165 -15.06 -6.98 -4.75
CA TYR A 165 -13.89 -7.76 -4.35
C TYR A 165 -13.71 -9.02 -5.21
N THR A 166 -12.48 -9.27 -5.61
CA THR A 166 -12.04 -10.55 -6.19
C THR A 166 -10.66 -10.88 -5.63
N PRO A 167 -10.26 -12.17 -5.59
CA PRO A 167 -8.93 -12.55 -5.12
C PRO A 167 -7.80 -12.23 -6.11
N GLU A 168 -8.09 -11.59 -7.25
CA GLU A 168 -7.07 -11.18 -8.24
C GLU A 168 -6.13 -10.15 -7.58
N PHE A 169 -4.85 -10.50 -7.44
CA PHE A 169 -3.82 -9.77 -6.68
C PHE A 169 -4.08 -9.62 -5.17
N SER A 170 -5.17 -10.20 -4.64
CA SER A 170 -5.61 -10.07 -3.25
C SER A 170 -5.76 -11.45 -2.60
N PRO A 171 -4.65 -12.16 -2.32
CA PRO A 171 -4.70 -13.51 -1.75
C PRO A 171 -5.12 -13.52 -0.27
N VAL A 172 -5.07 -12.37 0.40
CA VAL A 172 -5.41 -12.16 1.81
C VAL A 172 -6.15 -10.85 1.97
N VAL A 173 -6.89 -10.71 3.06
CA VAL A 173 -7.59 -9.47 3.44
C VAL A 173 -7.24 -9.10 4.87
N GLU A 174 -7.25 -7.80 5.17
CA GLU A 174 -7.11 -7.33 6.55
C GLU A 174 -8.27 -7.85 7.42
N ILE A 175 -7.97 -8.17 8.68
CA ILE A 175 -9.00 -8.47 9.69
C ILE A 175 -9.32 -7.22 10.51
N MET A 176 -8.31 -6.35 10.69
CA MET A 176 -8.40 -5.10 11.42
C MET A 176 -7.63 -4.04 10.65
N SER A 177 -8.22 -2.86 10.55
CA SER A 177 -7.60 -1.64 10.02
C SER A 177 -7.40 -0.68 11.21
N MET A 178 -6.25 -0.03 11.28
CA MET A 178 -5.94 0.99 12.32
C MET A 178 -6.05 2.40 11.77
#